data_AF-A0A2A6MAT6-F1
#
_entry.id   AF-A0A2A6MAT6-F1
#
_cell.length_a   1.000
_cell.length_b   1.000
_cell.length_c   1.000
_cell.angle_alpha   90.00
_cell.angle_beta   90.00
_cell.angle_gamma   90.00
#
_symmetry.space_group_name_H-M   'P 1'
#
loop_
_entity.id
_entity.type
_entity.pdbx_description
1 polymer ?
#
loop_
_entity_poly.entity_id
_entity_poly.type
_entity_poly.pdbx_seq_one_letter_code
_entity_poly.pdbx_strand_id
1 'polypeptide(L)'
;MADSHAISRPQREADYPGRQADCVAALRPAVADLAAKSQDSIVAAIGGEMTDDLAALAHQAEAAGWSYKEASSAIETLAREYEGAKGAIFD
;
A
#
# COMPACT_ATOMS: atom_id res chain seq x y z
N MET A 1 -10.18 14.85 -11.02
CA MET A 1 -10.40 13.44 -11.43
C MET A 1 -9.43 12.63 -10.59
N ALA A 2 -9.92 11.83 -9.64
CA ALA A 2 -9.05 10.98 -8.85
C ALA A 2 -8.61 9.84 -9.77
N ASP A 3 -7.36 9.85 -10.20
CA ASP A 3 -6.76 8.75 -10.94
C ASP A 3 -6.76 7.55 -9.99
N SER A 4 -7.75 6.68 -10.13
CA SER A 4 -7.79 5.39 -9.44
C SER A 4 -6.60 4.61 -9.96
N HIS A 5 -5.45 4.68 -9.27
CA HIS A 5 -4.28 3.89 -9.65
C HIS A 5 -4.70 2.43 -9.67
N ALA A 6 -4.81 1.87 -10.87
CA ALA A 6 -5.26 0.50 -11.06
C ALA A 6 -4.23 -0.42 -10.40
N ILE A 7 -4.64 -1.08 -9.32
CA ILE A 7 -3.77 -2.03 -8.62
C ILE A 7 -3.53 -3.21 -9.57
N SER A 8 -2.27 -3.40 -9.96
CA SER A 8 -1.87 -4.51 -10.81
C SER A 8 -2.25 -5.83 -10.17
N ARG A 9 -2.93 -6.70 -10.92
CA ARG A 9 -3.30 -8.06 -10.45
C ARG A 9 -2.06 -8.92 -10.18
N PRO A 10 -2.15 -9.93 -9.29
CA PRO A 10 -1.05 -10.86 -9.06
C PRO A 10 -0.66 -11.63 -10.31
N GLN A 11 0.61 -12.04 -10.41
CA GLN A 11 1.08 -12.86 -11.53
C GLN A 11 0.43 -14.25 -11.53
N ARG A 12 0.17 -14.79 -10.34
CA ARG A 12 -0.48 -16.08 -10.13
C ARG A 12 -1.40 -16.00 -8.91
N GLU A 13 -2.53 -16.69 -8.99
CA GLU A 13 -3.48 -16.80 -7.87
C GLU A 13 -2.90 -17.66 -6.73
N ALA A 14 -2.06 -18.64 -7.05
CA ALA A 14 -1.37 -19.46 -6.05
C ALA A 14 -0.19 -18.72 -5.40
N ASP A 15 0.16 -19.08 -4.16
CA ASP A 15 1.38 -18.61 -3.49
C ASP A 15 2.62 -18.86 -4.35
N TYR A 16 3.43 -17.82 -4.53
CA TYR A 16 4.69 -17.90 -5.27
C TYR A 16 5.76 -17.04 -4.59
N PRO A 17 7.05 -17.43 -4.68
CA PRO A 17 8.13 -16.65 -4.12
C PRO A 17 8.18 -15.26 -4.77
N GLY A 18 8.00 -14.21 -3.97
CA GLY A 18 7.93 -12.82 -4.44
C GLY A 18 6.53 -12.22 -4.50
N ARG A 19 5.46 -12.99 -4.23
CA ARG A 19 4.08 -12.49 -4.26
C ARG A 19 3.84 -11.26 -3.39
N GLN A 20 4.41 -11.24 -2.18
CA GLN A 20 4.36 -10.07 -1.30
C GLN A 20 5.06 -8.85 -1.92
N ALA A 21 6.22 -9.03 -2.58
CA ALA A 21 6.96 -7.94 -3.21
C ALA A 21 6.22 -7.38 -4.44
N ASP A 22 5.58 -8.24 -5.23
CA ASP A 22 4.69 -7.80 -6.31
C ASP A 22 3.47 -7.04 -5.77
N CYS A 23 2.88 -7.51 -4.66
CA CYS A 23 1.76 -6.82 -4.00
C CYS A 23 2.18 -5.41 -3.54
N VAL A 24 3.35 -5.30 -2.91
CA VAL A 24 3.97 -4.01 -2.54
C VAL A 24 4.16 -3.14 -3.78
N ALA A 25 4.74 -3.66 -4.86
CA ALA A 25 4.95 -2.90 -6.09
C ALA A 25 3.64 -2.42 -6.73
N ALA A 26 2.59 -3.25 -6.67
CA ALA A 26 1.26 -2.92 -7.18
C ALA A 26 0.55 -1.85 -6.36
N LEU A 27 0.70 -1.89 -5.03
CA LEU A 27 0.13 -0.92 -4.09
C LEU A 27 0.94 0.37 -3.97
N ARG A 28 2.23 0.33 -4.28
CA ARG A 28 3.16 1.47 -4.18
C ARG A 28 2.61 2.77 -4.77
N PRO A 29 2.15 2.83 -6.04
CA PRO A 29 1.66 4.09 -6.61
C PRO A 29 0.38 4.60 -5.91
N ALA A 30 -0.50 3.70 -5.48
CA ALA A 30 -1.74 4.06 -4.80
C ALA A 30 -1.47 4.57 -3.37
N VAL A 31 -0.54 3.94 -2.64
CA VAL A 31 -0.08 4.41 -1.32
C VAL A 31 0.70 5.72 -1.45
N ALA A 32 1.50 5.91 -2.51
CA ALA A 32 2.20 7.17 -2.78
C ALA A 32 1.24 8.35 -2.94
N ASP A 33 0.18 8.14 -3.74
CA ASP A 33 -0.86 9.13 -3.98
C ASP A 33 -1.65 9.42 -2.69
N LEU A 34 -1.97 8.38 -1.90
CA LEU A 34 -2.55 8.57 -0.59
C LEU A 34 -1.62 9.34 0.35
N ALA A 35 -0.33 9.04 0.37
CA ALA A 35 0.67 9.76 1.18
C ALA A 35 0.78 11.25 0.80
N ALA A 36 0.58 11.58 -0.48
CA ALA A 36 0.56 12.95 -0.96
C ALA A 36 -0.73 13.70 -0.59
N LYS A 37 -1.85 12.99 -0.46
CA LYS A 37 -3.17 13.55 -0.09
C LYS A 37 -3.38 13.64 1.42
N SER A 38 -3.01 12.58 2.13
CA SER A 38 -3.29 12.33 3.54
C SER A 38 -2.07 11.72 4.22
N GLN A 39 -1.17 12.58 4.72
CA GLN A 39 -0.01 12.13 5.48
C GLN A 39 -0.42 11.44 6.79
N ASP A 40 -1.49 11.90 7.43
CA ASP A 40 -2.01 11.31 8.67
C ASP A 40 -2.37 9.82 8.50
N SER A 41 -2.96 9.46 7.35
CA SER A 41 -3.28 8.06 7.04
C SER A 41 -2.02 7.20 6.97
N ILE A 42 -0.90 7.71 6.45
CA ILE A 42 0.38 6.99 6.41
C ILE A 42 0.96 6.81 7.80
N VAL A 43 0.95 7.87 8.63
CA VAL A 43 1.45 7.81 10.01
C VAL A 43 0.64 6.82 10.84
N ALA A 44 -0.69 6.81 10.68
CA ALA A 44 -1.57 5.84 11.32
C ALA A 44 -1.19 4.40 10.93
N ALA A 45 -0.96 4.12 9.63
CA ALA A 45 -0.52 2.80 9.16
C ALA A 45 0.78 2.32 9.84
N ILE A 46 1.73 3.22 10.07
CA ILE A 46 3.01 2.91 10.74
C ILE A 46 2.79 2.53 12.20
N GLY A 47 1.83 3.21 12.85
CA GLY A 47 1.34 2.89 14.19
C GLY A 47 0.51 1.61 14.27
N GLY A 48 0.26 0.93 13.13
CA GLY A 48 -0.59 -0.26 13.05
C GLY A 48 -2.09 0.06 12.98
N GLU A 49 -2.45 1.31 12.72
CA GLU A 49 -3.83 1.74 12.55
C GLU A 49 -4.20 1.81 11.06
N MET A 50 -5.16 0.98 10.66
CA MET A 50 -5.69 0.95 9.31
C MET A 50 -6.84 1.96 9.20
N THR A 51 -6.56 3.14 8.65
CA THR A 51 -7.59 4.15 8.36
C THR A 51 -8.50 3.70 7.22
N ASP A 52 -9.68 4.31 7.10
CA ASP A 52 -10.64 4.01 6.04
C ASP A 52 -10.03 4.12 4.63
N ASP A 53 -9.12 5.08 4.41
CA ASP A 53 -8.42 5.23 3.13
C ASP A 53 -7.51 4.02 2.82
N LEU A 54 -6.78 3.52 3.81
CA LEU A 54 -5.91 2.34 3.66
C LEU A 54 -6.73 1.06 3.50
N ALA A 55 -7.83 0.94 4.26
CA ALA A 55 -8.77 -0.15 4.12
C ALA A 55 -9.39 -0.17 2.72
N ALA A 56 -9.74 1.00 2.18
CA ALA A 56 -10.22 1.13 0.80
C ALA A 56 -9.17 0.66 -0.22
N LEU A 57 -7.88 0.99 -0.04
CA LEU A 57 -6.80 0.47 -0.88
C LEU A 57 -6.66 -1.06 -0.78
N ALA A 58 -6.77 -1.61 0.42
CA ALA A 58 -6.72 -3.05 0.64
C ALA A 58 -7.90 -3.78 -0.03
N HIS A 59 -9.10 -3.21 0.01
CA HIS A 59 -10.26 -3.72 -0.73
C HIS A 59 -10.11 -3.61 -2.25
N GLN A 60 -9.50 -2.54 -2.75
CA GLN A 60 -9.18 -2.43 -4.17
C GLN A 60 -8.18 -3.50 -4.61
N ALA A 61 -7.19 -3.81 -3.77
CA ALA A 61 -6.25 -4.89 -4.03
C ALA A 61 -6.96 -6.26 -4.05
N GLU A 62 -7.91 -6.46 -3.14
CA GLU A 62 -8.76 -7.65 -3.11
C GLU A 62 -9.59 -7.81 -4.40
N ALA A 63 -10.18 -6.72 -4.89
CA ALA A 63 -10.89 -6.71 -6.16
C ALA A 63 -9.98 -7.03 -7.37
N ALA A 64 -8.68 -6.74 -7.27
CA ALA A 64 -7.68 -7.09 -8.28
C ALA A 64 -7.16 -8.54 -8.16
N GLY A 65 -7.48 -9.24 -7.08
CA GLY A 65 -7.08 -10.64 -6.82
C GLY A 65 -6.00 -10.84 -5.76
N TRP A 66 -5.62 -9.79 -5.02
CA TRP A 66 -4.73 -9.91 -3.86
C TRP A 66 -5.50 -10.32 -2.60
N SER A 67 -4.83 -10.83 -1.57
CA SER A 67 -5.49 -11.04 -0.29
C SER A 67 -5.43 -9.76 0.54
N TYR A 68 -6.51 -9.44 1.26
CA TYR A 68 -6.55 -8.29 2.18
C TYR A 68 -5.37 -8.28 3.16
N LYS A 69 -4.97 -9.45 3.68
CA LYS A 69 -3.85 -9.58 4.62
C LYS A 69 -2.49 -9.20 4.00
N GLU A 70 -2.26 -9.58 2.75
CA GLU A 70 -1.02 -9.23 2.03
C GLU A 70 -1.01 -7.76 1.67
N ALA A 71 -2.16 -7.24 1.22
CA ALA A 71 -2.35 -5.83 0.92
C ALA A 71 -2.11 -4.96 2.17
N SER A 72 -2.67 -5.34 3.30
CA SER A 72 -2.45 -4.72 4.62
C SER A 72 -0.96 -4.64 4.94
N SER A 73 -0.27 -5.78 4.88
CA SER A 73 1.15 -5.86 5.23
C SER A 73 2.04 -5.10 4.23
N ALA A 74 1.64 -5.06 2.95
CA ALA A 74 2.30 -4.27 1.92
C ALA A 74 2.13 -2.77 2.15
N ILE A 75 0.92 -2.33 2.50
CA ILE A 75 0.60 -0.94 2.84
C ILE A 75 1.42 -0.48 4.06
N GLU A 76 1.48 -1.29 5.13
CA GLU A 76 2.29 -0.99 6.31
C GLU A 76 3.79 -0.85 5.97
N THR A 77 4.30 -1.74 5.11
CA THR A 77 5.69 -1.70 4.65
C THR A 77 5.97 -0.41 3.87
N LEU A 78 5.09 -0.10 2.90
CA LEU A 78 5.19 1.12 2.10
C LEU A 78 5.10 2.37 2.97
N ALA A 79 4.19 2.40 3.94
CA ALA A 79 4.03 3.53 4.84
C ALA A 79 5.32 3.81 5.62
N ARG A 80 5.95 2.76 6.18
CA ARG A 80 7.26 2.87 6.84
C ARG A 80 8.35 3.33 5.88
N GLU A 81 8.37 2.84 4.64
CA GLU A 81 9.30 3.32 3.61
C GLU A 81 9.10 4.81 3.29
N TYR A 82 7.86 5.29 3.19
CA TYR A 82 7.55 6.70 2.91
C TYR A 82 7.96 7.63 4.05
N GLU A 83 7.71 7.23 5.30
CA GLU A 83 8.16 8.00 6.47
C GLU A 83 9.68 8.00 6.60
N GLY A 84 10.32 6.82 6.47
CA GLY A 84 11.78 6.70 6.52
C GLY A 84 12.48 7.46 5.38
N ALA A 85 11.93 7.43 4.17
CA ALA A 85 12.42 8.20 3.04
C ALA A 85 12.25 9.71 3.27
N LYS A 86 11.15 10.17 3.89
CA LYS A 86 11.01 11.58 4.30
C LYS A 86 12.04 11.97 5.36
N GLY A 87 12.24 11.14 6.38
CA GLY A 87 13.20 11.39 7.47
C GLY A 87 14.65 11.52 6.97
N ALA A 88 15.03 10.78 5.92
CA ALA A 88 16.37 10.83 5.34
C ALA A 88 16.68 12.10 4.52
N ILE A 89 15.68 12.92 4.16
CA ILE A 89 15.88 14.15 3.37
C ILE A 89 16.10 15.37 4.29
N PHE A 90 15.89 15.23 5.60
CA PHE A 90 15.99 16.31 6.59
C PHE A 90 17.24 16.24 7.49
N ASP A 91 18.31 15.54 7.07
CA ASP A 91 19.63 15.59 7.72
C ASP A 91 20.64 16.46 6.94
#